data_AF-A0A957BWR6-F1
#
_entry.id   AF-A0A957BWR6-F1
#
_cell.length_a   1.000
_cell.length_b   1.000
_cell.length_c   1.000
_cell.angle_alpha   90.00
_cell.angle_beta   90.00
_cell.angle_gamma   90.00
#
_symmetry.space_group_name_H-M   'P 1'
#
loop_
_entity.id
_entity.type
_entity.pdbx_description
1 polymer ?
#
loop_
_entity_poly.entity_id
_entity_poly.type
_entity_poly.pdbx_seq_one_letter_code
_entity_poly.pdbx_strand_id
1 'polypeptide(L)'
;QPQATGHLFDTLMADPNVGLVGAQLQYGDGTFQHSAFSFPGLRQLWVEFFPTPGRFIEGRFNGRYPRSVYAAKQPFAVDFVLGATMMLRREVIEQTGMFDEQFFMYCEEIDWAWRIKSAGWQVLCVPEARVTHLGGQSTSQVRPQSVINLWMSRLRLYRKHQPAWKFWIARQIIMQGMRRKLVEKDLQPAVADAYGTVYARAREP
;
A
#
# COMPACT_ATOMS: atom_id res chain seq x y z
N GLN A 1 10.29 -10.72 15.35
CA GLN A 1 10.58 -11.05 16.77
C GLN A 1 9.83 -12.33 17.16
N PRO A 2 10.35 -13.17 18.08
CA PRO A 2 9.75 -14.46 18.41
C PRO A 2 8.27 -14.40 18.84
N GLN A 3 7.86 -13.34 19.55
CA GLN A 3 6.49 -13.17 20.05
C GLN A 3 5.55 -12.42 19.09
N ALA A 4 6.02 -12.01 17.91
CA ALA A 4 5.22 -11.17 17.01
C ALA A 4 3.91 -11.85 16.59
N THR A 5 3.94 -13.15 16.29
CA THR A 5 2.75 -13.93 15.96
C THR A 5 1.76 -13.99 17.11
N GLY A 6 2.25 -14.12 18.36
CA GLY A 6 1.42 -14.12 19.57
C GLY A 6 0.68 -12.80 19.74
N HIS A 7 1.39 -11.66 19.68
CA HIS A 7 0.77 -10.34 19.79
C HIS A 7 -0.30 -10.08 18.71
N LEU A 8 -0.07 -10.54 17.47
CA LEU A 8 -1.07 -10.45 16.40
C LEU A 8 -2.29 -11.32 16.72
N PHE A 9 -2.08 -12.56 17.13
CA PHE A 9 -3.15 -13.49 17.47
C PHE A 9 -3.99 -12.97 18.64
N ASP A 10 -3.36 -12.54 19.72
CA ASP A 10 -4.03 -12.02 20.92
C ASP A 10 -4.86 -10.77 20.56
N THR A 11 -4.30 -9.85 19.77
CA THR A 11 -5.02 -8.66 19.31
C THR A 11 -6.21 -9.02 18.43
N LEU A 12 -6.02 -9.96 17.50
CA LEU A 12 -7.09 -10.41 16.61
C LEU A 12 -8.23 -11.03 17.43
N MET A 13 -7.90 -11.87 18.41
CA MET A 13 -8.87 -12.62 19.23
C MET A 13 -9.56 -11.78 20.31
N ALA A 14 -8.94 -10.69 20.78
CA ALA A 14 -9.48 -9.83 21.83
C ALA A 14 -10.78 -9.10 21.44
N ASP A 15 -11.02 -8.83 20.16
CA ASP A 15 -12.24 -8.19 19.66
C ASP A 15 -12.80 -8.96 18.45
N PRO A 16 -14.06 -9.46 18.51
CA PRO A 16 -14.69 -10.17 17.41
C PRO A 16 -14.95 -9.29 16.18
N ASN A 17 -14.85 -7.96 16.27
CA ASN A 17 -15.01 -7.05 15.12
C ASN A 17 -13.70 -6.79 14.36
N VAL A 18 -12.56 -7.24 14.90
CA VAL A 18 -11.25 -7.09 14.24
C VAL A 18 -11.06 -8.23 13.26
N GLY A 19 -10.98 -7.88 11.97
CA GLY A 19 -10.88 -8.87 10.89
C GLY A 19 -9.45 -9.08 10.38
N LEU A 20 -8.61 -8.06 10.44
CA LEU A 20 -7.24 -8.08 9.92
C LEU A 20 -6.32 -7.31 10.87
N VAL A 21 -5.17 -7.90 11.19
CA VAL A 21 -4.10 -7.26 11.93
C VAL A 21 -2.78 -7.35 11.17
N GLY A 22 -1.93 -6.32 11.30
CA GLY A 22 -0.58 -6.30 10.76
C GLY A 22 0.44 -5.77 11.75
N ALA A 23 1.68 -6.24 11.63
CA ALA A 23 2.79 -5.87 12.50
C ALA A 23 3.33 -4.46 12.20
N GLN A 24 4.10 -3.91 13.14
CA GLN A 24 5.10 -2.89 12.80
C GLN A 24 6.25 -3.55 12.04
N LEU A 25 6.65 -2.93 10.93
CA LEU A 25 7.79 -3.39 10.15
C LEU A 25 9.08 -2.67 10.56
N GLN A 26 10.19 -3.38 10.37
CA GLN A 26 11.54 -2.86 10.52
C GLN A 26 12.36 -3.26 9.30
N TYR A 27 13.26 -2.39 8.86
CA TYR A 27 14.24 -2.77 7.85
C TYR A 27 15.25 -3.78 8.40
N GLY A 28 16.11 -4.34 7.53
CA GLY A 28 17.12 -5.32 7.92
C GLY A 28 18.12 -4.82 8.96
N ASP A 29 18.33 -3.50 9.03
CA ASP A 29 19.16 -2.81 10.04
C ASP A 29 18.41 -2.50 11.35
N GLY A 30 17.14 -2.92 11.47
CA GLY A 30 16.28 -2.68 12.63
C GLY A 30 15.61 -1.29 12.66
N THR A 31 15.88 -0.42 11.67
CA THR A 31 15.26 0.91 11.61
C THR A 31 13.76 0.81 11.29
N PHE A 32 13.00 1.82 11.72
CA PHE A 32 11.54 1.85 11.57
C PHE A 32 11.11 1.87 10.10
N GLN A 33 10.15 1.02 9.75
CA GLN A 33 9.45 1.05 8.47
C GLN A 33 7.95 1.25 8.70
N HIS A 34 7.35 2.19 7.97
CA HIS A 34 5.89 2.33 7.97
C HIS A 34 5.23 1.07 7.41
N SER A 35 4.29 0.53 8.17
CA SER A 35 3.54 -0.67 7.81
C SER A 35 2.03 -0.44 7.70
N ALA A 36 1.55 0.73 8.12
CA ALA A 36 0.14 1.04 8.24
C ALA A 36 -0.19 2.37 7.54
N PHE A 37 -1.27 2.35 6.77
CA PHE A 37 -1.55 3.38 5.77
C PHE A 37 -3.04 3.69 5.68
N SER A 38 -3.34 4.91 5.23
CA SER A 38 -4.66 5.33 4.77
C SER A 38 -4.88 4.94 3.32
N PHE A 39 -6.13 4.71 2.92
CA PHE A 39 -6.43 4.32 1.54
C PHE A 39 -5.88 5.34 0.52
N PRO A 40 -5.32 4.87 -0.62
CA PRO A 40 -4.77 5.75 -1.63
C PRO A 40 -5.78 6.80 -2.13
N GLY A 41 -5.36 8.05 -2.06
CA GLY A 41 -6.10 9.19 -2.58
C GLY A 41 -5.26 10.06 -3.51
N LEU A 42 -5.88 11.10 -4.07
CA LEU A 42 -5.23 12.02 -5.01
C LEU A 42 -4.00 12.72 -4.40
N ARG A 43 -4.03 13.01 -3.09
CA ARG A 43 -2.92 13.62 -2.37
C ARG A 43 -1.69 12.72 -2.36
N GLN A 44 -1.87 11.43 -2.08
CA GLN A 44 -0.78 10.47 -2.08
C GLN A 44 -0.16 10.33 -3.48
N LEU A 45 -0.99 10.23 -4.53
CA LEU A 45 -0.49 10.25 -5.91
C LEU A 45 0.32 11.51 -6.22
N TRP A 46 -0.13 12.66 -5.72
CA TRP A 46 0.60 13.90 -5.90
C TRP A 46 1.99 13.84 -5.26
N VAL A 47 2.09 13.31 -4.03
CA VAL A 47 3.37 13.13 -3.33
C VAL A 47 4.29 12.15 -4.07
N GLU A 48 3.73 11.11 -4.70
CA GLU A 48 4.50 10.09 -5.43
C GLU A 48 5.13 10.63 -6.73
N PHE A 49 4.54 11.64 -7.38
CA PHE A 49 5.01 12.16 -8.69
C PHE A 49 5.60 13.56 -8.67
N PHE A 50 5.20 14.41 -7.73
CA PHE A 50 5.52 15.83 -7.75
C PHE A 50 6.28 16.26 -6.49
N PRO A 51 7.15 17.29 -6.61
CA PRO A 51 7.87 17.83 -5.47
C PRO A 51 6.89 18.22 -4.36
N THR A 52 7.07 17.62 -3.19
CA THR A 52 6.26 17.88 -2.00
C THR A 52 7.19 18.24 -0.85
N PRO A 53 6.92 19.30 -0.09
CA PRO A 53 7.73 19.65 1.08
C PRO A 53 7.86 18.45 2.04
N GLY A 54 9.09 18.20 2.53
CA GLY A 54 9.42 17.00 3.31
C GLY A 54 8.50 16.71 4.49
N ARG A 55 7.97 17.75 5.14
CA ARG A 55 7.01 17.65 6.26
C ARG A 55 5.74 16.86 5.94
N PHE A 56 5.36 16.76 4.67
CA PHE A 56 4.16 16.04 4.25
C PHE A 56 4.42 14.57 3.86
N ILE A 57 5.69 14.15 3.79
CA ILE A 57 6.09 12.82 3.29
C ILE A 57 5.89 11.74 4.37
N GLU A 58 6.15 12.04 5.64
CA GLU A 58 6.07 11.09 6.76
C GLU A 58 4.72 11.12 7.52
N GLY A 59 3.74 11.87 7.02
CA GLY A 59 2.46 12.05 7.70
C GLY A 59 1.25 11.54 6.92
N ARG A 60 0.06 11.78 7.51
CA ARG A 60 -1.23 11.39 6.95
C ARG A 60 -1.51 11.98 5.57
N PHE A 61 -0.84 13.07 5.20
CA PHE A 61 -0.96 13.66 3.86
C PHE A 61 -0.50 12.68 2.77
N ASN A 62 0.56 11.91 3.04
CA ASN A 62 1.04 10.81 2.19
C ASN A 62 0.45 9.45 2.60
N GLY A 63 -0.67 9.46 3.32
CA GLY A 63 -1.33 8.26 3.84
C GLY A 63 -0.56 7.52 4.93
N ARG A 64 0.56 8.03 5.44
CA ARG A 64 1.36 7.34 6.47
C ARG A 64 0.86 7.67 7.88
N TYR A 65 0.78 6.66 8.73
CA TYR A 65 0.53 6.86 10.15
C TYR A 65 1.80 7.38 10.85
N PRO A 66 1.73 8.47 11.65
CA PRO A 66 2.89 9.05 12.31
C PRO A 66 3.59 8.09 13.27
N ARG A 67 4.92 8.20 13.41
CA ARG A 67 5.73 7.37 14.33
C ARG A 67 5.27 7.48 15.79
N SER A 68 4.70 8.61 16.19
CA SER A 68 4.15 8.80 17.54
C SER A 68 3.02 7.81 17.87
N VAL A 69 2.22 7.39 16.88
CA VAL A 69 1.16 6.41 17.08
C VAL A 69 1.74 5.01 17.34
N TYR A 70 2.81 4.65 16.64
CA TYR A 70 3.54 3.40 16.89
C TYR A 70 4.23 3.40 18.26
N ALA A 71 4.79 4.54 18.67
CA ALA A 71 5.49 4.69 19.94
C ALA A 71 4.60 4.47 21.17
N ALA A 72 3.28 4.64 21.03
CA ALA A 72 2.31 4.32 22.07
C ALA A 72 2.23 2.83 22.41
N LYS A 73 2.75 1.94 21.54
CA LYS A 73 2.72 0.47 21.71
C LYS A 73 1.33 -0.12 21.94
N GLN A 74 0.30 0.55 21.45
CA GLN A 74 -1.09 0.07 21.50
C GLN A 74 -1.56 -0.22 20.08
N PRO A 75 -2.38 -1.27 19.87
CA PRO A 75 -3.04 -1.48 18.60
C PRO A 75 -3.85 -0.25 18.19
N PHE A 76 -3.84 0.09 16.90
CA PHE A 76 -4.60 1.23 16.39
C PHE A 76 -5.24 0.94 15.03
N ALA A 77 -6.42 1.52 14.82
CA ALA A 77 -7.18 1.33 13.59
C ALA A 77 -6.53 2.04 12.39
N VAL A 78 -6.51 1.34 11.26
CA VAL A 78 -5.96 1.81 10.00
C VAL A 78 -6.87 1.47 8.83
N ASP A 79 -6.54 1.94 7.62
CA ASP A 79 -7.26 1.54 6.41
C ASP A 79 -6.69 0.24 5.86
N PHE A 80 -5.37 0.14 5.78
CA PHE A 80 -4.69 -1.10 5.43
C PHE A 80 -3.30 -1.21 6.07
N VAL A 81 -2.79 -2.43 6.10
CA VAL A 81 -1.42 -2.78 6.48
C VAL A 81 -0.69 -3.34 5.26
N LEU A 82 0.63 -3.22 5.20
CA LEU A 82 1.42 -3.80 4.11
C LEU A 82 1.33 -5.32 4.10
N GLY A 83 1.28 -5.90 2.89
CA GLY A 83 1.18 -7.35 2.67
C GLY A 83 2.34 -8.17 3.27
N ALA A 84 3.43 -7.51 3.69
CA ALA A 84 4.56 -8.15 4.38
C ALA A 84 4.15 -8.82 5.70
N THR A 85 3.07 -8.39 6.35
CA THR A 85 2.53 -9.09 7.53
C THR A 85 1.03 -8.85 7.67
N MET A 86 0.25 -9.91 7.49
CA MET A 86 -1.20 -9.91 7.64
C MET A 86 -1.63 -11.18 8.38
N MET A 87 -2.45 -11.03 9.41
CA MET A 87 -3.16 -12.14 10.05
C MET A 87 -4.64 -11.81 10.06
N LEU A 88 -5.46 -12.74 9.59
CA LEU A 88 -6.89 -12.54 9.39
C LEU A 88 -7.70 -13.65 10.04
N ARG A 89 -8.93 -13.31 10.39
CA ARG A 89 -9.97 -14.28 10.72
C ARG A 89 -10.39 -15.07 9.49
N ARG A 90 -10.81 -16.32 9.68
CA ARG A 90 -11.30 -17.16 8.58
C ARG A 90 -12.60 -16.60 8.00
N GLU A 91 -13.48 -16.09 8.86
CA GLU A 91 -14.76 -15.49 8.53
C GLU A 91 -14.60 -14.31 7.56
N VAL A 92 -13.50 -13.56 7.69
CA VAL A 92 -13.17 -12.46 6.77
C VAL A 92 -12.90 -12.98 5.36
N ILE A 93 -12.21 -14.12 5.22
CA ILE A 93 -11.95 -14.74 3.93
C ILE A 93 -13.26 -15.27 3.33
N GLU A 94 -14.09 -15.91 4.14
CA GLU A 94 -15.39 -16.45 3.70
C GLU A 94 -16.33 -15.34 3.23
N GLN A 95 -16.34 -14.19 3.90
CA GLN A 95 -17.21 -13.07 3.54
C GLN A 95 -16.66 -12.20 2.40
N THR A 96 -15.35 -11.99 2.33
CA THR A 96 -14.75 -11.04 1.39
C THR A 96 -14.07 -11.69 0.19
N GLY A 97 -13.83 -13.00 0.24
CA GLY A 97 -12.98 -13.73 -0.70
C GLY A 97 -11.49 -13.55 -0.43
N MET A 98 -10.66 -14.20 -1.24
CA MET A 98 -9.19 -14.10 -1.17
C MET A 98 -8.69 -12.81 -1.86
N PHE A 99 -7.40 -12.75 -2.18
CA PHE A 99 -6.86 -11.71 -3.07
C PHE A 99 -7.55 -11.75 -4.44
N ASP A 100 -7.77 -10.58 -5.03
CA ASP A 100 -8.24 -10.48 -6.40
C ASP A 100 -7.06 -10.73 -7.35
N GLU A 101 -7.10 -11.86 -8.05
CA GLU A 101 -6.05 -12.32 -8.97
C GLU A 101 -5.77 -11.36 -10.13
N GLN A 102 -6.65 -10.39 -10.38
CA GLN A 102 -6.35 -9.32 -11.32
C GLN A 102 -5.11 -8.53 -10.86
N PHE A 103 -4.90 -8.37 -9.55
CA PHE A 103 -3.71 -7.76 -8.96
C PHE A 103 -2.59 -8.79 -8.81
N PHE A 104 -1.83 -9.03 -9.89
CA PHE A 104 -0.66 -9.93 -9.83
C PHE A 104 0.39 -9.48 -8.80
N MET A 105 0.66 -8.17 -8.74
CA MET A 105 1.59 -7.58 -7.77
C MET A 105 1.23 -6.11 -7.51
N TYR A 106 1.39 -5.70 -6.26
CA TYR A 106 1.00 -4.41 -5.69
C TYR A 106 -0.51 -4.17 -5.66
N CYS A 107 -0.96 -3.53 -4.58
CA CYS A 107 -2.34 -3.12 -4.35
C CYS A 107 -3.32 -4.27 -4.10
N GLU A 108 -2.90 -5.54 -4.15
CA GLU A 108 -3.72 -6.69 -3.76
C GLU A 108 -4.15 -6.61 -2.30
N GLU A 109 -3.25 -6.16 -1.42
CA GLU A 109 -3.50 -5.98 0.00
C GLU A 109 -4.41 -4.77 0.25
N ILE A 110 -4.28 -3.73 -0.57
CA ILE A 110 -5.10 -2.52 -0.48
C ILE A 110 -6.53 -2.80 -0.94
N ASP A 111 -6.68 -3.54 -2.05
CA ASP A 111 -7.98 -4.03 -2.52
C ASP A 111 -8.67 -4.88 -1.45
N TRP A 112 -7.94 -5.83 -0.86
CA TRP A 112 -8.50 -6.71 0.14
C TRP A 112 -8.93 -5.93 1.38
N ALA A 113 -8.08 -5.04 1.88
CA ALA A 113 -8.41 -4.18 3.01
C ALA A 113 -9.66 -3.31 2.74
N TRP A 114 -9.86 -2.84 1.49
CA TRP A 114 -11.07 -2.14 1.09
C TRP A 114 -12.32 -3.02 1.23
N ARG A 115 -12.27 -4.25 0.74
CA ARG A 115 -13.37 -5.22 0.86
C ARG A 115 -13.63 -5.59 2.32
N ILE A 116 -12.58 -5.82 3.11
CA ILE A 116 -12.63 -6.11 4.55
C ILE A 116 -13.37 -4.99 5.30
N LYS A 117 -12.98 -3.73 5.09
CA LYS A 117 -13.64 -2.60 5.74
C LYS A 117 -15.06 -2.38 5.23
N SER A 118 -15.32 -2.62 3.95
CA SER A 118 -16.68 -2.53 3.37
C SER A 118 -17.62 -3.59 3.93
N ALA A 119 -17.08 -4.74 4.37
CA ALA A 119 -17.80 -5.79 5.06
C ALA A 119 -18.01 -5.53 6.57
N GLY A 120 -17.53 -4.39 7.08
CA GLY A 120 -17.73 -3.95 8.47
C GLY A 120 -16.61 -4.33 9.45
N TRP A 121 -15.54 -4.98 8.97
CA TRP A 121 -14.43 -5.40 9.82
C TRP A 121 -13.45 -4.26 10.09
N GLN A 122 -12.88 -4.28 11.29
CA GLN A 122 -11.76 -3.41 11.64
C GLN A 122 -10.43 -3.97 11.13
N VAL A 123 -9.53 -3.07 10.76
CA VAL A 123 -8.15 -3.35 10.40
C VAL A 123 -7.23 -2.64 11.38
N LEU A 124 -6.37 -3.38 12.08
CA LEU A 124 -5.47 -2.80 13.09
C LEU A 124 -3.99 -2.99 12.72
N CYS A 125 -3.17 -2.02 13.10
CA CYS A 125 -1.73 -2.20 13.22
C CYS A 125 -1.38 -2.48 14.68
N VAL A 126 -0.49 -3.45 14.93
CA VAL A 126 -0.05 -3.89 16.27
C VAL A 126 1.43 -3.57 16.44
N PRO A 127 1.80 -2.46 17.10
CA PRO A 127 3.20 -2.02 17.17
C PRO A 127 4.13 -2.92 18.00
N GLU A 128 3.57 -3.69 18.93
CA GLU A 128 4.33 -4.66 19.73
C GLU A 128 4.74 -5.89 18.90
N ALA A 129 3.95 -6.25 17.89
CA ALA A 129 4.36 -7.23 16.89
C ALA A 129 5.37 -6.57 15.94
N ARG A 130 6.65 -6.96 16.01
CA ARG A 130 7.70 -6.44 15.13
C ARG A 130 8.23 -7.50 14.19
N VAL A 131 8.19 -7.20 12.89
CA VAL A 131 8.66 -8.07 11.81
C VAL A 131 9.73 -7.35 10.98
N THR A 132 10.85 -8.04 10.74
CA THR A 132 11.90 -7.54 9.85
C THR A 132 11.49 -7.78 8.40
N HIS A 133 11.43 -6.73 7.61
CA HIS A 133 11.09 -6.77 6.20
C HIS A 133 12.26 -6.26 5.37
N LEU A 134 12.84 -7.18 4.58
CA LEU A 134 13.93 -6.90 3.64
C LEU A 134 13.34 -6.31 2.35
N GLY A 135 12.77 -5.11 2.47
CA GLY A 135 11.96 -4.49 1.42
C GLY A 135 12.68 -4.35 0.09
N GLY A 136 11.97 -4.64 -1.01
CA GLY A 136 12.41 -4.34 -2.38
C GLY A 136 13.53 -5.23 -2.93
N GLN A 137 14.01 -6.24 -2.19
CA GLN A 137 15.07 -7.16 -2.65
C GLN A 137 14.68 -7.93 -3.92
N SER A 138 13.41 -8.34 -4.05
CA SER A 138 12.91 -9.01 -5.27
C SER A 138 12.58 -8.02 -6.39
N THR A 139 12.01 -6.86 -6.02
CA THR A 139 11.61 -5.81 -6.97
C THR A 139 12.81 -5.12 -7.64
N SER A 140 13.92 -4.97 -6.93
CA SER A 140 15.14 -4.33 -7.45
C SER A 140 15.76 -5.11 -8.61
N GLN A 141 15.52 -6.42 -8.69
CA GLN A 141 16.01 -7.32 -9.75
C GLN A 141 15.23 -7.18 -11.07
N VAL A 142 13.98 -6.69 -11.01
CA VAL A 142 13.06 -6.60 -12.18
C VAL A 142 12.38 -5.23 -12.27
N ARG A 143 13.18 -4.17 -12.09
CA ARG A 143 12.71 -2.78 -11.95
C ARG A 143 11.72 -2.32 -13.05
N PRO A 144 11.93 -2.58 -14.37
CA PRO A 144 10.97 -2.17 -15.39
C PRO A 144 9.58 -2.81 -15.24
N GLN A 145 9.53 -4.13 -15.05
CA GLN A 145 8.25 -4.84 -14.89
C GLN A 145 7.52 -4.41 -13.62
N SER A 146 8.26 -4.17 -12.54
CA SER A 146 7.67 -3.67 -11.30
C SER A 146 7.03 -2.29 -11.44
N VAL A 147 7.60 -1.40 -12.27
CA VAL A 147 6.97 -0.12 -12.60
C VAL A 147 5.63 -0.34 -13.30
N ILE A 148 5.58 -1.21 -14.31
CA ILE A 148 4.34 -1.53 -15.03
C ILE A 148 3.30 -2.11 -14.07
N ASN A 149 3.67 -3.13 -13.29
CA ASN A 149 2.78 -3.79 -12.35
C ASN A 149 2.22 -2.79 -11.32
N LEU A 150 3.08 -1.98 -10.71
CA LEU A 150 2.67 -1.00 -9.69
C LEU A 150 1.62 -0.04 -10.22
N TRP A 151 1.87 0.58 -11.38
CA TRP A 151 1.00 1.63 -11.89
C TRP A 151 -0.27 1.09 -12.56
N MET A 152 -0.20 -0.07 -13.20
CA MET A 152 -1.39 -0.74 -13.73
C MET A 152 -2.31 -1.21 -12.59
N SER A 153 -1.73 -1.82 -11.54
CA SER A 153 -2.47 -2.17 -10.32
C SER A 153 -3.06 -0.93 -9.66
N ARG A 154 -2.31 0.18 -9.58
CA ARG A 154 -2.83 1.42 -9.01
C ARG A 154 -4.00 1.99 -9.81
N LEU A 155 -3.91 2.04 -11.14
CA LEU A 155 -5.03 2.46 -12.00
C LEU A 155 -6.26 1.57 -11.81
N ARG A 156 -6.07 0.24 -11.74
CA ARG A 156 -7.15 -0.71 -11.47
C ARG A 156 -7.81 -0.46 -10.11
N LEU A 157 -7.02 -0.21 -9.07
CA LEU A 157 -7.50 0.08 -7.72
C LEU A 157 -8.38 1.34 -7.69
N TYR A 158 -7.94 2.42 -8.35
CA TYR A 158 -8.75 3.64 -8.47
C TYR A 158 -10.05 3.38 -9.24
N ARG A 159 -9.99 2.64 -10.36
CA ARG A 159 -11.19 2.31 -11.13
C ARG A 159 -12.20 1.47 -10.33
N LYS A 160 -11.71 0.55 -9.49
CA LYS A 160 -12.53 -0.39 -8.73
C LYS A 160 -13.19 0.25 -7.50
N HIS A 161 -12.46 1.09 -6.75
CA HIS A 161 -12.90 1.56 -5.43
C HIS A 161 -13.21 3.06 -5.34
N GLN A 162 -12.95 3.84 -6.40
CA GLN A 162 -13.17 5.29 -6.38
C GLN A 162 -14.26 5.71 -7.35
N PRO A 163 -15.00 6.80 -7.05
CA PRO A 163 -15.98 7.33 -7.98
C PRO A 163 -15.32 7.78 -9.29
N ALA A 164 -16.08 7.74 -10.39
CA ALA A 164 -15.59 7.98 -11.74
C ALA A 164 -14.78 9.29 -11.88
N TRP A 165 -15.22 10.38 -11.24
CA TRP A 165 -14.49 11.66 -11.27
C TRP A 165 -13.10 11.54 -10.62
N LYS A 166 -12.98 10.81 -9.51
CA LYS A 166 -11.72 10.65 -8.78
C LYS A 166 -10.78 9.70 -9.52
N PHE A 167 -11.32 8.64 -10.14
CA PHE A 167 -10.56 7.81 -11.06
C PHE A 167 -10.02 8.64 -12.23
N TRP A 168 -10.85 9.49 -12.85
CA TRP A 168 -10.41 10.34 -13.95
C TRP A 168 -9.28 11.28 -13.54
N ILE A 169 -9.38 11.97 -12.39
CA ILE A 169 -8.29 12.84 -11.90
C ILE A 169 -7.03 12.01 -11.59
N ALA A 170 -7.16 10.85 -10.92
CA ALA A 170 -6.04 9.97 -10.62
C ALA A 170 -5.31 9.52 -11.90
N ARG A 171 -6.06 9.15 -12.93
CA ARG A 171 -5.56 8.78 -14.25
C ARG A 171 -4.78 9.94 -14.89
N GLN A 172 -5.29 11.17 -14.83
CA GLN A 172 -4.56 12.36 -15.34
C GLN A 172 -3.26 12.60 -14.57
N ILE A 173 -3.29 12.50 -13.23
CA ILE A 173 -2.10 12.64 -12.38
C ILE A 173 -1.04 11.60 -12.76
N ILE A 174 -1.43 10.34 -12.92
CA ILE A 174 -0.52 9.25 -13.31
C ILE A 174 0.07 9.53 -14.69
N MET A 175 -0.74 9.92 -15.68
CA MET A 175 -0.24 10.24 -17.03
C MET A 175 0.79 11.38 -17.02
N GLN A 176 0.51 12.47 -16.30
CA GLN A 176 1.46 13.58 -16.19
C GLN A 176 2.71 13.20 -15.39
N GLY A 177 2.55 12.35 -14.37
CA GLY A 177 3.65 11.74 -13.62
C GLY A 177 4.57 10.92 -14.51
N MET A 178 4.02 10.02 -15.35
CA MET A 178 4.79 9.24 -16.32
C MET A 178 5.51 10.15 -17.32
N ARG A 179 4.83 11.17 -17.86
CA ARG A 179 5.43 12.13 -18.79
C ARG A 179 6.61 12.87 -18.15
N ARG A 180 6.49 13.29 -16.89
CA ARG A 180 7.60 13.91 -16.14
C ARG A 180 8.76 12.93 -15.98
N LYS A 181 8.48 11.69 -15.61
CA LYS A 181 9.50 10.63 -15.44
C LYS A 181 10.26 10.32 -16.73
N LEU A 182 9.60 10.37 -17.88
CA LEU A 182 10.23 10.17 -19.19
C LEU A 182 11.25 11.25 -19.57
N VAL A 183 11.20 12.43 -18.94
CA VAL A 183 12.11 13.57 -19.20
C VAL A 183 13.21 13.67 -18.13
N GLU A 184 13.22 12.79 -17.12
CA GLU A 184 14.30 12.75 -16.13
C GLU A 184 15.62 12.34 -16.78
N LYS A 185 16.69 13.07 -16.45
CA LYS A 185 18.06 12.76 -16.92
C LYS A 185 18.53 11.44 -16.28
N ASP A 186 19.39 10.73 -16.99
CA ASP A 186 20.05 9.48 -16.54
C ASP A 186 19.10 8.29 -16.29
N LEU A 187 17.91 8.31 -16.89
CA LEU A 187 16.98 7.19 -16.79
C LEU A 187 17.44 6.01 -17.66
N GLN A 188 17.53 4.82 -17.06
CA GLN A 188 17.83 3.59 -17.79
C GLN A 188 16.79 3.36 -18.90
N PRO A 189 17.19 3.02 -20.15
CA PRO A 189 16.27 2.88 -21.27
C PRO A 189 15.10 1.92 -21.02
N ALA A 190 15.35 0.77 -20.38
CA ALA A 190 14.30 -0.20 -20.05
C ALA A 190 13.26 0.35 -19.06
N VAL A 191 13.66 1.23 -18.13
CA VAL A 191 12.73 1.87 -17.19
C VAL A 191 11.95 2.99 -17.89
N ALA A 192 12.56 3.69 -18.85
CA ALA A 192 11.86 4.67 -19.69
C ALA A 192 10.76 4.00 -20.51
N ASP A 193 11.04 2.85 -21.13
CA ASP A 193 10.07 2.06 -21.88
C ASP A 193 8.89 1.60 -20.99
N ALA A 194 9.18 1.18 -19.76
CA ALA A 194 8.14 0.84 -18.77
C ALA A 194 7.22 2.03 -18.46
N TYR A 195 7.74 3.24 -18.26
CA TYR A 195 6.90 4.44 -18.08
C TYR A 195 6.10 4.77 -19.34
N GLY A 196 6.69 4.61 -20.53
CA GLY A 196 6.00 4.78 -21.81
C GLY A 196 4.82 3.82 -21.96
N THR A 197 5.02 2.55 -21.59
CA THR A 197 3.98 1.51 -21.57
C THR A 197 2.83 1.89 -20.65
N VAL A 198 3.14 2.33 -19.41
CA VAL A 198 2.11 2.78 -18.47
C VAL A 198 1.35 3.99 -19.00
N TYR A 199 2.06 4.97 -19.58
CA TYR A 199 1.44 6.15 -20.17
C TYR A 199 0.48 5.81 -21.31
N ALA A 200 0.90 4.94 -22.24
CA ALA A 200 0.07 4.50 -23.35
C ALA A 200 -1.22 3.81 -22.87
N ARG A 201 -1.09 2.85 -21.93
CA ARG A 201 -2.25 2.14 -21.36
C ARG A 201 -3.17 3.06 -20.55
N ALA A 202 -2.61 4.03 -19.83
CA ALA A 202 -3.41 5.02 -19.11
C ALA A 202 -4.18 5.97 -20.04
N ARG A 203 -3.81 6.05 -21.32
CA ARG A 203 -4.49 6.89 -22.32
C ARG A 203 -5.65 6.16 -23.02
N GLU A 204 -5.65 4.83 -23.03
CA GLU A 204 -6.76 4.03 -23.55
C GLU A 204 -8.05 4.28 -22.73
N PRO A 205 -9.24 4.34 -23.37
CA PRO A 205 -10.49 4.73 -22.74
C PRO A 205 -10.85 3.89 -21.50
#